data_AF-A0A855F982-F1
#
_entry.id   AF-A0A855F982-F1
#
_cell.length_a   1.000
_cell.length_b   1.000
_cell.length_c   1.000
_cell.angle_alpha   90.00
_cell.angle_beta   90.00
_cell.angle_gamma   90.00
#
_symmetry.space_group_name_H-M   'P 1'
#
loop_
_entity.id
_entity.type
_entity.pdbx_description
1 polymer ?
#
loop_
_entity_poly.entity_id
_entity_poly.type
_entity_poly.pdbx_seq_one_letter_code
_entity_poly.pdbx_strand_id
1 'polypeptide(L)' 'MPRTADIEAAWFRSIVIESNGRRTVTTRRFIRELEASNWIWSAKQANQWVENYVTTFRDVSTQEGDDRTFQLFNPNGGL' A
#
# COMPACT_ATOMS: atom_id res chain seq x y z
N MET A 1 10.60 13.34 15.64
CA MET A 1 10.78 12.14 14.78
C MET A 1 10.45 12.52 13.33
N PRO A 2 11.07 11.87 12.32
CA PRO A 2 10.76 12.13 10.93
C PRO A 2 9.33 11.67 10.62
N ARG A 3 8.50 12.62 10.19
CA ARG A 3 7.12 12.44 9.74
C ARG A 3 6.96 11.39 8.62
N THR A 4 8.04 11.11 7.89
CA THR A 4 8.08 10.09 6.83
C THR A 4 8.02 8.66 7.35
N ALA A 5 8.54 8.40 8.56
CA ALA A 5 8.48 7.08 9.18
C ALA A 5 7.02 6.67 9.48
N ASP A 6 6.15 7.64 9.76
CA ASP A 6 4.72 7.39 10.00
C ASP A 6 4.00 6.91 8.75
N ILE A 7 4.40 7.41 7.57
CA ILE A 7 3.86 7.00 6.26
C ILE A 7 4.28 5.57 5.94
N GLU A 8 5.55 5.24 6.14
CA GLU A 8 6.04 3.86 5.97
C GLU A 8 5.36 2.90 6.95
N ALA A 9 5.21 3.31 8.22
CA ALA A 9 4.51 2.51 9.22
C ALA A 9 3.03 2.31 8.85
N ALA A 10 2.35 3.33 8.34
CA ALA A 10 0.99 3.21 7.82
C ALA A 10 0.91 2.24 6.63
N TRP A 11 1.89 2.26 5.72
CA TRP A 11 1.99 1.31 4.63
C TRP A 11 2.10 -0.13 5.15
N PHE A 12 3.04 -0.42 6.05
CA PHE A 12 3.21 -1.77 6.58
C PHE A 12 1.97 -2.27 7.35
N ARG A 13 1.28 -1.38 8.09
CA ARG A 13 0.02 -1.72 8.76
C ARG A 13 -1.13 -2.01 7.80
N SER A 14 -1.09 -1.43 6.60
CA SER A 14 -2.13 -1.64 5.58
C SER A 14 -2.04 -2.98 4.85
N ILE A 15 -0.94 -3.74 5.04
CA ILE A 15 -0.71 -5.05 4.44
C ILE A 15 -1.65 -6.09 5.04
N VAL A 16 -2.41 -6.74 4.18
CA VAL A 16 -3.28 -7.87 4.51
C VAL A 16 -2.63 -9.15 3.99
N ILE A 17 -2.57 -10.17 4.84
CA ILE A 17 -2.19 -11.54 4.43
C ILE A 17 -3.47 -12.29 4.11
N GLU A 18 -3.66 -12.66 2.85
CA GLU A 18 -4.79 -13.47 2.40
C GLU A 18 -4.64 -14.93 2.82
N SER A 19 -5.74 -15.69 2.80
CA SER A 19 -5.77 -17.12 3.15
C SER A 19 -4.84 -17.98 2.27
N ASN A 20 -4.53 -17.52 1.07
CA ASN A 20 -3.61 -18.16 0.12
C ASN A 20 -2.13 -17.75 0.34
N GLY A 21 -1.82 -16.98 1.39
CA GLY A 21 -0.48 -16.50 1.70
C GLY A 21 -0.03 -15.27 0.91
N ARG A 22 -0.82 -14.76 -0.03
CA ARG A 22 -0.54 -13.51 -0.76
C ARG A 22 -0.63 -12.33 0.20
N ARG A 23 0.20 -11.33 -0.05
CA ARG A 23 0.15 -10.06 0.67
C ARG A 23 -0.41 -9.00 -0.26
N THR A 24 -1.49 -8.36 0.15
CA THR A 24 -2.16 -7.32 -0.62
C THR A 24 -2.36 -6.06 0.21
N VAL A 25 -2.39 -4.92 -0.47
CA VAL A 25 -2.70 -3.61 0.10
C VAL A 25 -3.71 -2.95 -0.83
N THR A 26 -4.76 -2.34 -0.28
CA THR A 26 -5.63 -1.46 -1.07
C THR A 26 -5.36 -0.01 -0.72
N THR A 27 -5.49 0.89 -1.69
CA THR A 27 -5.29 2.33 -1.48
C THR A 27 -6.20 2.84 -0.37
N ARG A 28 -7.47 2.40 -0.33
CA ARG A 28 -8.39 2.72 0.75
C ARG A 28 -7.92 2.30 2.14
N ARG A 29 -7.27 1.13 2.29
CA ARG A 29 -6.69 0.74 3.60
C ARG A 29 -5.48 1.58 3.94
N PHE A 30 -4.62 1.85 2.97
CA PHE A 30 -3.45 2.70 3.20
C PHE A 30 -3.85 4.10 3.67
N ILE A 31 -4.85 4.73 3.03
CA ILE A 31 -5.42 6.02 3.47
C ILE A 31 -5.95 5.93 4.90
N ARG A 32 -6.67 4.85 5.27
CA ARG A 32 -7.18 4.70 6.63
C ARG A 32 -6.08 4.68 7.70
N GLU A 33 -4.96 4.00 7.41
CA GLU A 33 -3.80 3.96 8.31
C GLU A 33 -3.05 5.31 8.36
N LEU A 34 -3.04 6.05 7.25
CA LEU A 34 -2.53 7.41 7.18
C LEU A 34 -3.37 8.37 8.03
N GLU A 35 -4.70 8.31 7.90
CA GLU A 35 -5.64 9.11 8.71
C GLU A 35 -5.48 8.84 10.20
N ALA A 36 -5.31 7.57 10.59
CA ALA A 36 -5.01 7.19 11.97
C ALA A 36 -3.69 7.77 12.49
N SER A 37 -2.78 8.11 11.58
CA SER A 37 -1.49 8.74 11.86
C SER A 37 -1.52 10.27 11.62
N ASN A 38 -2.71 10.88 11.51
CA ASN A 38 -2.96 12.30 11.21
C ASN A 38 -2.48 12.79 9.84
N TRP A 39 -2.43 11.92 8.84
CA TRP A 39 -2.16 12.24 7.44
C TRP A 39 -3.43 12.18 6.61
N ILE A 40 -3.84 13.32 6.04
CA ILE A 40 -5.01 13.40 5.16
C ILE A 40 -4.52 13.44 3.71
N TRP A 41 -4.56 12.29 3.04
CA TRP A 41 -4.15 12.13 1.65
C TRP A 41 -5.33 11.76 0.76
N SER A 42 -5.32 12.28 -0.46
CA SER A 42 -6.16 11.74 -1.53
C SER A 42 -5.64 10.38 -1.99
N ALA A 43 -6.51 9.57 -2.60
CA ALA A 43 -6.14 8.29 -3.18
C ALA A 43 -5.04 8.44 -4.25
N LYS A 44 -5.10 9.50 -5.06
CA LYS A 44 -4.02 9.84 -6.01
C LYS A 44 -2.67 10.07 -5.33
N GLN A 45 -2.62 10.82 -4.22
CA GLN A 45 -1.37 11.05 -3.48
C GLN A 45 -0.82 9.75 -2.87
N ALA A 46 -1.71 8.93 -2.30
CA ALA A 46 -1.33 7.63 -1.77
C ALA A 46 -0.75 6.72 -2.87
N ASN A 47 -1.40 6.64 -4.04
CA ASN A 47 -0.91 5.87 -5.18
C ASN A 47 0.45 6.38 -5.68
N GLN A 48 0.61 7.70 -5.82
CA GLN A 48 1.88 8.30 -6.22
C GLN A 48 3.01 7.97 -5.23
N TRP A 49 2.71 7.94 -3.93
CA TRP A 49 3.71 7.53 -2.94
C TRP A 49 4.10 6.06 -3.13
N VAL A 50 3.12 5.16 -3.33
CA VAL A 50 3.39 3.74 -3.58
C VAL A 50 4.27 3.56 -4.83
N GLU A 51 3.94 4.23 -5.93
CA GLU A 51 4.71 4.17 -7.19
C GLU A 51 6.15 4.65 -7.05
N ASN A 52 6.39 5.67 -6.20
CA ASN A 52 7.72 6.26 -6.03
C ASN A 52 8.59 5.49 -5.02
N TYR A 53 7.99 4.89 -3.98
CA TYR A 53 8.73 4.38 -2.82
C TYR A 53 8.61 2.87 -2.62
N VAL A 54 7.59 2.21 -3.18
CA VAL A 54 7.34 0.78 -2.97
C VAL A 54 7.68 -0.01 -4.23
N THR A 55 8.81 -0.71 -4.21
CA THR A 55 9.31 -1.50 -5.36
C THR A 55 8.95 -2.98 -5.31
N THR A 56 8.47 -3.47 -4.16
CA THR A 56 8.18 -4.90 -3.93
C THR A 56 6.72 -5.28 -4.17
N PHE A 57 5.85 -4.30 -4.41
CA PHE A 57 4.45 -4.51 -4.73
C PHE A 57 4.18 -4.06 -6.16
N ARG A 58 3.29 -4.77 -6.85
CA ARG A 58 2.79 -4.41 -8.18
C ARG A 58 1.31 -4.09 -8.12
N ASP A 59 0.86 -3.19 -8.99
CA ASP A 59 -0.55 -2.93 -9.18
C ASP A 59 -1.24 -4.14 -9.84
N VAL A 60 -2.35 -4.58 -9.26
CA VAL A 60 -3.21 -5.67 -9.75
C VAL A 60 -4.69 -5.24 -9.80
N SER A 61 -4.96 -3.92 -9.78
CA SER A 61 -6.33 -3.41 -9.85
C SER A 61 -7.04 -3.84 -11.12
N THR A 62 -8.27 -4.34 -10.99
CA THR A 62 -9.11 -4.75 -12.12
C THR A 62 -10.13 -3.69 -12.54
N GLN A 63 -10.28 -2.63 -11.73
CA GLN A 63 -11.22 -1.54 -11.94
C GLN A 63 -10.44 -0.25 -12.25
N GLU A 64 -11.00 0.62 -13.08
CA GLU A 64 -10.47 1.96 -13.30
C GLU A 64 -10.73 2.85 -12.06
N GLY A 65 -9.75 3.66 -11.69
CA GLY A 65 -9.86 4.62 -10.60
C GLY A 65 -8.65 4.65 -9.68
N ASP A 66 -8.77 5.44 -8.60
CA ASP A 66 -7.69 5.61 -7.62
C ASP A 66 -7.76 4.60 -6.45
N ASP A 67 -8.83 3.80 -6.32
CA ASP A 67 -8.86 2.69 -5.34
C ASP A 67 -8.16 1.45 -5.90
N ARG A 68 -6.82 1.53 -5.94
CA ARG A 68 -5.97 0.49 -6.51
C ARG A 68 -5.74 -0.63 -5.50
N THR A 69 -5.39 -1.79 -6.04
CA THR A 69 -5.00 -2.96 -5.25
C THR A 69 -3.59 -3.34 -5.64
N PHE A 70 -2.69 -3.33 -4.66
CA PHE A 70 -1.30 -3.71 -4.82
C PHE A 70 -1.07 -5.09 -4.23
N GLN A 71 -0.31 -5.92 -4.92
CA GLN A 71 0.06 -7.26 -4.46
C GLN A 71 1.58 -7.35 -4.35
N LEU A 72 2.07 -7.94 -3.25
CA LEU A 72 3.48 -8.27 -3.11
C LEU A 72 3.87 -9.17 -4.28
N PHE A 73 4.83 -8.71 -5.07
CA PHE A 73 5.41 -9.44 -6.16
C PHE A 73 6.81 -9.88 -5.73
N ASN A 74 6.98 -11.19 -5.59
CA ASN A 74 8.27 -11.76 -5.26
C ASN A 74 8.97 -12.20 -6.56
N PRO A 75 9.96 -11.45 -7.08
CA PRO A 75 10.64 -11.82 -8.33
C PRO A 75 11.45 -13.12 -8.21
N ASN A 76 11.72 -13.59 -6.98
CA ASN A 76 12.59 -14.74 -6.74
C ASN A 76 11.84 -16.06 -6.47
N GLY A 77 10.51 -16.11 -6.65
CA GLY A 77 9.72 -17.34 -6.47
C GLY A 77 9.82 -17.89 -5.05
N GLY A 78 8.98 -17.39 -4.13
CA GLY A 78 9.05 -17.66 -2.69
C GLY A 78 9.37 -19.11 -2.30
N LEU A 79 10.18 -19.23 -1.23
CA LEU A 79 10.55 -20.43 -0.45
C LEU A 79 9.73 -21.69 -0.72
#